data_AF-A0A2V6YG86-F1
#
_entry.id   AF-A0A2V6YG86-F1
#
_cell.length_a   1.000
_cell.length_b   1.000
_cell.length_c   1.000
_cell.angle_alpha   90.00
_cell.angle_beta   90.00
_cell.angle_gamma   90.00
#
_symmetry.space_group_name_H-M   'P 1'
#
loop_
_entity.id
_entity.type
_entity.pdbx_description
1 polymer ?
#
loop_
_entity_poly.entity_id
_entity_poly.type
_entity_poly.pdbx_seq_one_letter_code
_entity_poly.pdbx_strand_id
1 'polypeptide(L)'
;MTEPAPPDRILVLDGTSRAAVEAVQSLGKRGLEVHVAARSDCPAFRSRWATRTLIQPSTSDSQRFIRWLRTLPDEYALVIPATGYSLHHLARLDESDPLREALVLPAPEALHTALDKARTLDRAIRLGISVPSSSLRTRRDAAENGPLPRVLKPTCSVLEGSHDLTEVFPTLVRDAEQRKEALERLLQQCPVLEQELVPGIGIGVECLYARGQMVWHFAHERVHEGTGGGLGSGSFYRKSIPAPPELLQAARALLDDLGWHGVAMVEFKYHRASGKFWLMEINPRLWGSVALAIDAGVDFPYGLFCIATDADPGPQPIYKQPYYTRLIPSDLDWIARQIRRSGVSRGLELFSFLRLLIGRESWDHFAWTDPGPLLKSSAEYLRQKRSVLQSRRQARADAQAALRQHAWKVPQLRAHGSTSRILFVCTGNICRSALAAALCRKHYPSLKVESAGFIPREGRRSPDNVQAAARARGASLAEHRSRTLSEAMLRESDVIVLFEPRNFVELRRAFPEYVDKIVMLGALLHPPRASINDPYQRSAAETEHVAAQVEAALAELALLLGVAPGSAAADPVRRAGVPSPDWSPGR
;
A
#
# COMPACT_ATOMS: atom_id res chain seq x y z
N MET A 1 27.87 51.69 5.79
CA MET A 1 26.70 50.87 5.40
C MET A 1 27.07 49.44 5.70
N THR A 2 26.55 48.89 6.79
CA THR A 2 26.67 47.46 7.09
C THR A 2 25.96 46.68 5.99
N GLU A 3 26.62 45.67 5.42
CA GLU A 3 25.97 44.73 4.50
C GLU A 3 24.68 44.19 5.15
N PRO A 4 23.58 44.04 4.40
CA PRO A 4 22.40 43.37 4.93
C PRO A 4 22.77 41.96 5.36
N ALA A 5 22.33 41.54 6.55
CA ALA A 5 22.48 40.16 6.99
C ALA A 5 21.93 39.21 5.91
N PRO A 6 22.61 38.09 5.61
CA PRO A 6 22.11 37.15 4.63
C PRO A 6 20.71 36.68 5.05
N PRO A 7 19.75 36.55 4.10
CA PRO A 7 18.42 36.07 4.43
C PRO A 7 18.50 34.67 5.05
N ASP A 8 17.70 34.43 6.09
CA ASP A 8 17.61 33.11 6.71
C ASP A 8 17.09 32.09 5.68
N ARG A 9 17.95 31.15 5.28
CA ARG A 9 17.61 30.13 4.28
C ARG A 9 16.93 28.94 4.94
N ILE A 10 15.95 28.39 4.26
CA ILE A 10 15.19 27.24 4.74
C ILE A 10 15.30 26.10 3.73
N LEU A 11 15.64 24.90 4.20
CA LEU A 11 15.65 23.69 3.38
C LEU A 11 14.44 22.82 3.68
N VAL A 12 13.55 22.63 2.71
CA VAL A 12 12.44 21.68 2.80
C VAL A 12 12.81 20.38 2.08
N LEU A 13 12.93 19.28 2.82
CA LEU A 13 13.22 17.96 2.29
C LEU A 13 11.93 17.27 1.79
N ASP A 14 12.08 16.24 0.96
CA ASP A 14 10.95 15.44 0.45
C ASP A 14 9.88 16.26 -0.30
N GLY A 15 10.30 17.08 -1.26
CA GLY A 15 9.44 17.95 -2.07
C GLY A 15 8.31 17.26 -2.85
N THR A 16 8.29 15.93 -2.89
CA THR A 16 7.16 15.14 -3.42
C THR A 16 5.96 15.08 -2.48
N SER A 17 6.16 15.39 -1.19
CA SER A 17 5.13 15.27 -0.16
C SER A 17 4.20 16.48 -0.11
N ARG A 18 2.98 16.27 0.39
CA ARG A 18 2.03 17.38 0.57
C ARG A 18 2.54 18.38 1.60
N ALA A 19 3.05 17.90 2.73
CA ALA A 19 3.61 18.75 3.78
C ALA A 19 4.74 19.65 3.25
N ALA A 20 5.59 19.15 2.35
CA ALA A 20 6.64 19.97 1.73
C ALA A 20 6.06 21.09 0.86
N VAL A 21 5.07 20.79 0.01
CA VAL A 21 4.42 21.81 -0.84
C VAL A 21 3.83 22.92 0.01
N GLU A 22 3.08 22.55 1.06
CA GLU A 22 2.44 23.52 1.96
C GLU A 22 3.46 24.34 2.75
N ALA A 23 4.55 23.72 3.22
CA ALA A 23 5.62 24.43 3.91
C ALA A 23 6.30 25.46 3.00
N VAL A 24 6.61 25.06 1.76
CA VAL A 24 7.22 25.96 0.75
C VAL A 24 6.31 27.15 0.45
N GLN A 25 5.02 26.89 0.22
CA GLN A 25 4.06 27.95 -0.06
C GLN A 25 3.85 28.87 1.14
N SER A 26 3.79 28.33 2.36
CA SER A 26 3.58 29.13 3.57
C SER A 26 4.77 30.06 3.86
N LEU A 27 5.98 29.48 3.91
CA LEU A 27 7.20 30.22 4.21
C LEU A 27 7.53 31.22 3.10
N GLY A 28 7.38 30.83 1.84
CA GLY A 28 7.63 31.73 0.70
C GLY A 28 6.70 32.93 0.64
N LYS A 29 5.40 32.75 0.94
CA LYS A 29 4.44 33.86 1.02
C LYS A 29 4.82 34.91 2.07
N ARG A 30 5.66 34.54 3.05
CA ARG A 30 6.20 35.44 4.09
C ARG A 30 7.51 36.12 3.67
N GLY A 31 7.99 35.88 2.46
CA GLY A 31 9.24 36.47 1.94
C GLY A 31 10.51 35.74 2.37
N LEU A 32 10.41 34.54 2.94
CA LEU A 32 11.55 33.72 3.36
C LEU A 32 12.17 32.99 2.15
N GLU A 33 13.50 32.82 2.15
CA GLU A 33 14.21 32.10 1.09
C GLU A 33 14.08 30.59 1.29
N VAL A 34 13.30 29.93 0.43
CA VAL A 34 13.02 28.49 0.55
C VAL A 34 13.72 27.70 -0.54
N HIS A 35 14.62 26.81 -0.13
CA HIS A 35 15.19 25.75 -0.94
C HIS A 35 14.39 24.45 -0.77
N VAL A 36 14.27 23.67 -1.85
CA VAL A 36 13.51 22.41 -1.84
C VAL A 36 14.39 21.29 -2.33
N ALA A 37 14.44 20.18 -1.59
CA ALA A 37 15.10 18.96 -2.03
C ALA A 37 14.10 17.85 -2.32
N ALA A 38 14.29 17.14 -3.43
CA ALA A 38 13.52 15.95 -3.78
C ALA A 38 14.37 15.00 -4.64
N ARG A 39 13.98 13.73 -4.73
CA ARG A 39 14.73 12.71 -5.49
C ARG A 39 14.63 12.89 -7.00
N SER A 40 13.57 13.53 -7.43
CA SER A 40 13.23 13.75 -8.83
C SER A 40 12.32 14.95 -8.94
N ASP A 41 12.00 15.31 -10.18
CA ASP A 41 11.00 16.32 -10.48
C ASP A 41 9.68 16.09 -9.73
N CYS A 42 9.18 17.10 -9.03
CA CYS A 42 8.08 16.99 -8.07
C CYS A 42 7.18 18.24 -8.05
N PRO A 43 6.01 18.19 -7.39
CA PRO A 43 5.13 19.35 -7.23
C PRO A 43 5.79 20.56 -6.57
N ALA A 44 6.57 20.39 -5.50
CA ALA A 44 7.20 21.52 -4.80
C ALA A 44 8.21 22.27 -5.69
N PHE A 45 8.89 21.59 -6.64
CA PHE A 45 9.76 22.23 -7.63
C PHE A 45 9.03 23.13 -8.64
N ARG A 46 7.69 23.08 -8.67
CA ARG A 46 6.87 23.99 -9.50
C ARG A 46 6.32 25.15 -8.70
N SER A 47 6.59 25.23 -7.40
CA SER A 47 6.25 26.41 -6.62
C SER A 47 7.13 27.57 -7.06
N ARG A 48 6.53 28.73 -7.30
CA ARG A 48 7.27 29.98 -7.53
C ARG A 48 8.09 30.42 -6.31
N TRP A 49 7.78 29.86 -5.14
CA TRP A 49 8.43 30.16 -3.87
C TRP A 49 9.64 29.26 -3.61
N ALA A 50 9.82 28.19 -4.40
CA ALA A 50 11.03 27.39 -4.38
C ALA A 50 12.15 28.15 -5.08
N THR A 51 12.97 28.88 -4.31
CA THR A 51 14.05 29.74 -4.82
C THR A 51 15.20 28.91 -5.39
N ARG A 52 15.45 27.73 -4.81
CA ARG A 52 16.41 26.75 -5.31
C ARG A 52 15.85 25.35 -5.19
N THR A 53 16.16 24.50 -6.17
CA THR A 53 15.83 23.08 -6.15
C THR A 53 17.08 22.23 -6.09
N LEU A 54 17.05 21.17 -5.28
CA LEU A 54 18.17 20.27 -5.03
C LEU A 54 17.73 18.82 -5.27
N ILE A 55 18.63 18.02 -5.84
CA ILE A 55 18.40 16.58 -5.96
C ILE A 55 18.89 15.90 -4.68
N GLN A 56 17.95 15.40 -3.88
CA GLN A 56 18.27 14.62 -2.69
C GLN A 56 18.63 13.18 -3.07
N PRO A 57 19.64 12.56 -2.42
CA PRO A 57 19.99 11.17 -2.69
C PRO A 57 18.84 10.22 -2.30
N SER A 58 18.94 8.98 -2.76
CA SER A 58 18.01 7.93 -2.32
C SER A 58 18.11 7.74 -0.81
N THR A 59 16.96 7.49 -0.21
CA THR A 59 16.78 7.17 1.20
C THR A 59 17.19 5.73 1.54
N SER A 60 17.79 4.99 0.61
CA SER A 60 18.27 3.63 0.86
C SER A 60 19.54 3.57 1.70
N ASP A 61 20.28 4.68 1.80
CA ASP A 61 21.54 4.77 2.53
C ASP A 61 21.53 6.01 3.44
N SER A 62 21.34 5.74 4.75
CA SER A 62 21.33 6.78 5.79
C SER A 62 22.61 7.60 5.81
N GLN A 63 23.78 6.96 5.64
CA GLN A 63 25.05 7.67 5.71
C GLN A 63 25.25 8.57 4.50
N ARG A 64 24.89 8.09 3.31
CA ARG A 64 24.93 8.92 2.09
C ARG A 64 24.00 10.12 2.19
N PHE A 65 22.81 9.93 2.74
CA PHE A 65 21.85 11.01 2.96
C PHE A 65 22.41 12.08 3.91
N ILE A 66 22.91 11.68 5.08
CA ILE A 66 23.48 12.60 6.07
C ILE A 66 24.75 13.29 5.53
N ARG A 67 25.65 12.55 4.86
CA ARG A 67 26.84 13.14 4.23
C ARG A 67 26.46 14.20 3.20
N TRP A 68 25.47 13.92 2.35
CA TRP A 68 24.97 14.90 1.38
C TRP A 68 24.42 16.14 2.06
N LEU A 69 23.63 15.99 3.13
CA LEU A 69 23.10 17.12 3.88
C LEU A 69 24.24 18.00 4.43
N ARG A 70 25.31 17.38 4.95
CA ARG A 70 26.53 18.07 5.40
C ARG A 70 27.40 18.66 4.29
N THR A 71 27.17 18.32 3.03
CA THR A 71 27.84 19.00 1.89
C THR A 71 27.15 20.28 1.47
N LEU A 72 25.92 20.51 1.94
CA LEU A 72 25.23 21.77 1.69
C LEU A 72 25.86 22.86 2.57
N PRO A 73 25.84 24.13 2.14
CA PRO A 73 26.44 25.20 2.93
C PRO A 73 25.74 25.32 4.31
N ASP A 74 26.49 25.70 5.34
CA ASP A 74 26.03 25.88 6.74
C ASP A 74 25.13 27.12 6.94
N GLU A 75 24.30 27.44 5.94
CA GLU A 75 23.52 28.67 5.83
C GLU A 75 22.02 28.48 6.11
N TYR A 76 21.59 27.25 6.42
CA TYR A 76 20.19 26.96 6.68
C TYR A 76 19.84 27.19 8.14
N ALA A 77 19.05 28.21 8.39
CA ALA A 77 18.46 28.46 9.70
C ALA A 77 17.45 27.35 10.09
N LEU A 78 16.80 26.73 9.10
CA LEU A 78 15.82 25.66 9.32
C LEU A 78 15.91 24.58 8.23
N VAL A 79 15.86 23.32 8.65
CA VAL A 79 15.72 22.14 7.79
C VAL A 79 14.45 21.38 8.18
N ILE A 80 13.52 21.21 7.24
CA ILE A 80 12.22 20.57 7.48
C ILE A 80 12.18 19.18 6.84
N PRO A 81 12.18 18.08 7.62
CA PRO A 81 11.88 16.75 7.12
C PRO A 81 10.36 16.58 6.92
N ALA A 82 9.90 16.64 5.68
CA ALA A 82 8.46 16.61 5.38
C ALA A 82 7.84 15.19 5.36
N THR A 83 8.67 14.13 5.38
CA THR A 83 8.19 12.74 5.45
C THR A 83 8.90 11.90 6.50
N GLY A 84 8.34 10.72 6.78
CA GLY A 84 8.99 9.72 7.62
C GLY A 84 10.29 9.18 7.02
N TYR A 85 10.53 9.33 5.71
CA TYR A 85 11.75 8.83 5.06
C TYR A 85 12.98 9.64 5.46
N SER A 86 12.96 10.96 5.24
CA SER A 86 14.06 11.81 5.68
C SER A 86 14.20 11.82 7.20
N LEU A 87 13.07 11.87 7.93
CA LEU A 87 13.10 11.85 9.39
C LEU A 87 13.71 10.57 9.95
N HIS A 88 13.50 9.42 9.30
CA HIS A 88 14.11 8.15 9.72
C HIS A 88 15.64 8.25 9.76
N HIS A 89 16.27 8.88 8.77
CA HIS A 89 17.72 9.08 8.77
C HIS A 89 18.15 10.09 9.84
N LEU A 90 17.44 11.21 9.94
CA LEU A 90 17.76 12.30 10.86
C LEU A 90 17.56 11.92 12.33
N ALA A 91 16.68 10.95 12.61
CA ALA A 91 16.50 10.41 13.94
C ALA A 91 17.74 9.67 14.48
N ARG A 92 18.70 9.31 13.61
CA ARG A 92 19.97 8.67 13.99
C ARG A 92 21.10 9.65 14.31
N LEU A 93 20.86 10.96 14.17
CA LEU A 93 21.84 11.96 14.54
C LEU A 93 22.02 11.96 16.07
N ASP A 94 23.27 11.93 16.51
CA ASP A 94 23.64 12.03 17.92
C ASP A 94 23.13 13.34 18.52
N GLU A 95 22.85 13.36 19.83
CA GLU A 95 22.29 14.53 20.51
C GLU A 95 23.15 15.79 20.36
N SER A 96 24.48 15.62 20.30
CA SER A 96 25.45 16.70 20.09
C SER A 96 25.67 17.09 18.63
N ASP A 97 24.95 16.47 17.68
CA ASP A 97 25.10 16.81 16.26
C ASP A 97 24.49 18.20 15.98
N PRO A 98 25.27 19.17 15.44
CA PRO A 98 24.82 20.54 15.24
C PRO A 98 23.65 20.65 14.24
N LEU A 99 23.45 19.66 13.36
CA LEU A 99 22.29 19.66 12.45
C LEU A 99 20.96 19.59 13.20
N ARG A 100 20.94 19.08 14.44
CA ARG A 100 19.71 18.93 15.22
C ARG A 100 19.07 20.27 15.59
N GLU A 101 19.87 21.32 15.75
CA GLU A 101 19.38 22.67 16.05
C GLU A 101 18.55 23.20 14.88
N ALA A 102 19.09 23.13 13.65
CA ALA A 102 18.38 23.52 12.44
C ALA A 102 17.16 22.63 12.14
N LEU A 103 17.08 21.41 12.68
CA LEU A 103 15.95 20.50 12.48
C LEU A 103 14.81 20.71 13.47
N VAL A 104 15.05 21.43 14.57
CA VAL A 104 14.08 21.66 15.66
C VAL A 104 13.43 20.35 16.12
N LEU A 105 14.27 19.37 16.49
CA LEU A 105 13.83 18.04 16.93
C LEU A 105 13.91 17.89 18.45
N PRO A 106 13.09 17.02 19.07
CA PRO A 106 13.24 16.66 20.48
C PRO A 106 14.50 15.82 20.69
N ALA A 107 14.85 15.51 21.94
CA ALA A 107 15.98 14.62 22.24
C ALA A 107 15.86 13.26 21.52
N PRO A 108 16.97 12.56 21.18
CA PRO A 108 16.93 11.31 20.41
C PRO A 108 16.00 10.23 21.00
N GLU A 109 16.00 10.03 22.32
CA GLU A 109 15.14 9.03 22.97
C GLU A 109 13.64 9.39 22.87
N ALA A 110 13.31 10.68 22.95
CA ALA A 110 11.94 11.16 22.78
C ALA A 110 11.45 10.94 21.34
N LEU A 111 12.30 11.28 20.35
CA LEU A 111 12.00 11.04 18.94
C LEU A 111 11.84 9.54 18.63
N HIS A 112 12.75 8.72 19.16
CA HIS A 112 12.70 7.27 19.00
C HIS A 112 11.43 6.66 19.63
N THR A 113 11.05 7.14 20.81
CA THR A 113 9.78 6.77 21.45
C THR A 113 8.57 7.14 20.60
N ALA A 114 8.54 8.32 19.99
CA ALA A 114 7.44 8.76 19.13
C ALA A 114 7.35 7.98 17.81
N LEU A 115 8.49 7.56 17.24
CA LEU A 115 8.54 6.78 16.01
C LEU A 115 8.15 5.31 16.19
N ASP A 116 8.26 4.79 17.42
CA ASP A 116 7.85 3.44 17.81
C ASP A 116 6.49 3.45 18.51
N LYS A 117 5.47 2.91 17.84
CA LYS A 117 4.10 2.85 18.38
C LYS A 117 4.02 2.08 19.70
N ALA A 118 4.77 1.00 19.88
CA ALA A 118 4.72 0.23 21.11
C ALA A 118 5.29 1.06 22.27
N ARG A 119 6.44 1.72 22.08
CA ARG A 119 7.02 2.61 23.09
C ARG A 119 6.11 3.79 23.43
N THR A 120 5.50 4.41 22.41
CA THR A 120 4.51 5.49 22.60
C THR A 120 3.35 5.04 23.48
N LEU A 121 2.75 3.88 23.20
CA LEU A 121 1.62 3.39 23.99
C LEU A 121 2.02 2.95 25.40
N ASP A 122 3.19 2.34 25.57
CA ASP A 122 3.72 1.98 26.89
C ASP A 122 3.94 3.23 27.76
N ARG A 123 4.44 4.32 27.16
CA ARG A 123 4.58 5.61 27.86
C ARG A 123 3.22 6.19 28.23
N ALA A 124 2.25 6.15 27.32
CA ALA A 124 0.89 6.61 27.55
C ALA A 124 0.18 5.86 28.68
N ILE A 125 0.33 4.52 28.75
CA ILE A 125 -0.23 3.70 29.83
C ILE A 125 0.30 4.16 31.20
N ARG A 126 1.61 4.43 31.32
CA ARG A 126 2.22 4.93 32.57
C ARG A 126 1.66 6.27 33.03
N LEU A 127 1.23 7.11 32.08
CA LEU A 127 0.61 8.41 32.34
C LEU A 127 -0.92 8.33 32.55
N GLY A 128 -1.50 7.12 32.51
CA GLY A 128 -2.96 6.94 32.63
C GLY A 128 -3.74 7.37 31.38
N ILE A 129 -3.07 7.55 30.24
CA ILE A 129 -3.71 7.91 28.97
C ILE A 129 -4.33 6.65 28.36
N SER A 130 -5.59 6.73 27.94
CA SER A 130 -6.29 5.59 27.35
C SER A 130 -5.67 5.19 26.01
N VAL A 131 -5.37 3.90 25.87
CA VAL A 131 -4.86 3.27 24.64
C VAL A 131 -5.72 2.04 24.31
N PRO A 132 -5.81 1.59 23.06
CA PRO A 132 -6.53 0.36 22.74
C PRO A 132 -5.85 -0.85 23.38
N SER A 133 -6.60 -1.88 23.75
CA SER A 133 -6.00 -3.12 24.25
C SER A 133 -5.04 -3.70 23.22
N SER A 134 -3.76 -3.84 23.59
CA SER A 134 -2.68 -4.16 22.66
C SER A 134 -1.74 -5.20 23.24
N SER A 135 -1.14 -6.02 22.36
CA SER A 135 -0.07 -6.96 22.71
C SER A 135 1.04 -6.87 21.66
N LEU A 136 2.28 -6.76 22.11
CA LEU A 136 3.43 -6.79 21.21
C LEU A 136 3.70 -8.24 20.77
N ARG A 137 3.74 -8.46 19.47
CA ARG A 137 4.04 -9.76 18.85
C ARG A 137 5.43 -9.76 18.26
N THR A 138 6.17 -10.81 18.58
CA THR A 138 7.49 -11.13 18.02
C THR A 138 7.42 -12.48 17.29
N ARG A 139 8.50 -12.88 16.62
CA ARG A 139 8.58 -14.22 16.00
C ARG A 139 8.46 -15.37 17.00
N ARG A 140 8.71 -15.14 18.30
CA ARG A 140 8.65 -16.17 19.35
C ARG A 140 7.21 -16.45 19.78
N ASP A 141 6.36 -15.43 19.80
CA ASP A 141 5.05 -15.48 20.48
C ASP A 141 3.88 -15.32 19.48
N ALA A 142 4.15 -15.52 18.18
CA ALA A 142 3.18 -15.33 17.09
C ALA A 142 2.01 -16.31 17.13
N ALA A 143 2.21 -17.49 17.72
CA ALA A 143 1.22 -18.57 17.78
C ALA A 143 0.11 -18.36 18.82
N GLU A 144 0.27 -17.41 19.74
CA GLU A 144 -0.74 -17.14 20.76
C GLU A 144 -2.03 -16.60 20.12
N ASN A 145 -3.17 -17.20 20.49
CA ASN A 145 -4.47 -16.79 19.99
C ASN A 145 -5.04 -15.63 20.83
N GLY A 146 -5.70 -14.70 20.16
CA GLY A 146 -6.43 -13.58 20.78
C GLY A 146 -7.81 -13.40 20.15
N PRO A 147 -8.71 -12.63 20.79
CA PRO A 147 -10.05 -12.39 20.24
C PRO A 147 -9.95 -11.54 18.97
N LEU A 148 -10.83 -11.81 18.00
CA LEU A 148 -10.90 -11.17 16.68
C LEU A 148 -12.20 -10.35 16.54
N PRO A 149 -12.25 -9.32 15.67
CA PRO A 149 -11.19 -8.84 14.78
C PRO A 149 -10.08 -8.06 15.50
N ARG A 150 -8.89 -8.02 14.90
CA ARG A 150 -7.72 -7.27 15.40
C ARG A 150 -7.07 -6.42 14.32
N VAL A 151 -6.33 -5.41 14.76
CA VAL A 151 -5.52 -4.54 13.93
C VAL A 151 -4.05 -4.85 14.15
N LEU A 152 -3.38 -5.37 13.13
CA LEU A 152 -1.95 -5.63 13.16
C LEU A 152 -1.21 -4.40 12.66
N LYS A 153 -0.43 -3.76 13.55
CA LYS A 153 0.35 -2.56 13.23
C LYS A 153 1.84 -2.86 13.37
N PRO A 154 2.64 -2.71 12.31
CA PRO A 154 4.10 -2.57 12.46
C PRO A 154 4.43 -1.53 13.53
N THR A 155 5.43 -1.77 14.38
CA THR A 155 5.80 -0.79 15.43
C THR A 155 6.28 0.53 14.84
N CYS A 156 6.98 0.48 13.70
CA CYS A 156 7.45 1.65 12.95
C CYS A 156 6.61 1.84 11.67
N SER A 157 6.45 3.09 11.21
CA SER A 157 5.75 3.38 9.94
C SER A 157 6.64 3.24 8.70
N VAL A 158 7.97 3.24 8.88
CA VAL A 158 8.96 3.16 7.80
C VAL A 158 9.98 2.08 8.15
N LEU A 159 10.26 1.17 7.21
CA LEU A 159 11.24 0.09 7.35
C LEU A 159 12.28 0.13 6.23
N GLU A 160 13.47 -0.40 6.51
CA GLU A 160 14.51 -0.62 5.52
C GLU A 160 14.13 -1.80 4.60
N GLY A 161 13.89 -1.51 3.32
CA GLY A 161 13.63 -2.52 2.29
C GLY A 161 14.90 -2.96 1.56
N SER A 162 14.78 -3.89 0.62
CA SER A 162 15.93 -4.45 -0.12
C SER A 162 16.67 -3.45 -1.02
N HIS A 163 16.00 -2.36 -1.40
CA HIS A 163 16.57 -1.31 -2.26
C HIS A 163 16.31 0.11 -1.77
N ASP A 164 15.31 0.34 -0.90
CA ASP A 164 14.94 1.65 -0.37
C ASP A 164 14.04 1.51 0.87
N LEU A 165 13.83 2.60 1.59
CA LEU A 165 12.84 2.66 2.67
C LEU A 165 11.43 2.43 2.12
N THR A 166 10.63 1.69 2.89
CA THR A 166 9.25 1.36 2.52
C THR A 166 8.29 1.75 3.66
N GLU A 167 7.18 2.38 3.31
CA GLU A 167 6.10 2.62 4.27
C GLU A 167 5.32 1.34 4.51
N VAL A 168 5.03 1.07 5.78
CA VAL A 168 4.26 -0.10 6.20
C VAL A 168 2.96 0.34 6.86
N PHE A 169 1.88 -0.35 6.52
CA PHE A 169 0.52 0.05 6.88
C PHE A 169 -0.15 -0.97 7.81
N PRO A 170 -1.06 -0.50 8.69
CA PRO A 170 -1.91 -1.39 9.49
C PRO A 170 -2.72 -2.36 8.64
N THR A 171 -2.89 -3.59 9.14
CA THR A 171 -3.72 -4.63 8.51
C THR A 171 -4.84 -5.06 9.45
N LEU A 172 -6.09 -4.98 8.98
CA LEU A 172 -7.25 -5.51 9.71
C LEU A 172 -7.38 -7.00 9.44
N VAL A 173 -7.44 -7.80 10.50
CA VAL A 173 -7.63 -9.24 10.43
C VAL A 173 -8.93 -9.62 11.12
N ARG A 174 -9.76 -10.42 10.45
CA ARG A 174 -11.11 -10.78 10.90
C ARG A 174 -11.24 -12.24 11.32
N ASP A 175 -10.36 -13.09 10.83
CA ASP A 175 -10.31 -14.53 11.11
C ASP A 175 -8.86 -14.97 11.40
N ALA A 176 -8.72 -16.20 11.89
CA ALA A 176 -7.44 -16.76 12.33
C ALA A 176 -6.44 -16.94 11.18
N GLU A 177 -6.92 -17.27 9.98
CA GLU A 177 -6.06 -17.46 8.80
C GLU A 177 -5.50 -16.12 8.31
N GLN A 178 -6.35 -15.09 8.18
CA GLN A 178 -5.92 -13.72 7.88
C GLN A 178 -4.89 -13.21 8.89
N ARG A 179 -5.12 -13.50 10.18
CA ARG A 179 -4.21 -13.13 11.26
C ARG A 179 -2.86 -13.81 11.08
N LYS A 180 -2.84 -15.13 10.88
CA LYS A 180 -1.63 -15.92 10.71
C LYS A 180 -0.81 -15.44 9.51
N GLU A 181 -1.45 -15.32 8.33
CA GLU A 181 -0.78 -14.87 7.10
C GLU A 181 -0.18 -13.46 7.26
N ALA A 182 -0.97 -12.53 7.82
CA ALA A 182 -0.50 -11.17 8.03
C ALA A 182 0.63 -11.08 9.06
N LEU A 183 0.58 -11.84 10.16
CA LEU A 183 1.66 -11.90 11.14
C LEU A 183 2.93 -12.52 10.54
N GLU A 184 2.83 -13.64 9.84
CA GLU A 184 3.98 -14.30 9.18
C GLU A 184 4.70 -13.33 8.23
N ARG A 185 3.94 -12.53 7.46
CA ARG A 185 4.49 -11.53 6.54
C ARG A 185 5.11 -10.32 7.26
N LEU A 186 4.45 -9.80 8.29
CA LEU A 186 4.89 -8.58 8.97
C LEU A 186 6.07 -8.84 9.92
N LEU A 187 6.05 -9.96 10.65
CA LEU A 187 7.12 -10.36 11.58
C LEU A 187 8.43 -10.74 10.89
N GLN A 188 8.41 -10.94 9.56
CA GLN A 188 9.63 -11.02 8.77
C GLN A 188 10.41 -9.70 8.77
N GLN A 189 9.72 -8.57 8.93
CA GLN A 189 10.30 -7.23 8.76
C GLN A 189 10.47 -6.49 10.09
N CYS A 190 9.50 -6.56 11.00
CA CYS A 190 9.53 -5.85 12.28
C CYS A 190 8.59 -6.48 13.31
N PRO A 191 8.76 -6.17 14.62
CA PRO A 191 7.74 -6.45 15.62
C PRO A 191 6.39 -5.83 15.26
N VAL A 192 5.30 -6.47 15.71
CA VAL A 192 3.94 -6.07 15.36
C VAL A 192 3.14 -5.84 16.62
N LEU A 193 2.52 -4.69 16.75
CA LEU A 193 1.50 -4.41 17.74
C LEU A 193 0.16 -4.99 17.26
N GLU A 194 -0.31 -6.05 17.95
CA GLU A 194 -1.63 -6.60 17.75
C GLU A 194 -2.62 -5.87 18.65
N GLN A 195 -3.54 -5.12 18.04
CA GLN A 195 -4.35 -4.13 18.73
C GLN A 195 -5.85 -4.38 18.54
N GLU A 196 -6.65 -4.05 19.55
CA GLU A 196 -8.12 -3.99 19.49
C GLU A 196 -8.60 -3.04 18.37
N LEU A 197 -9.66 -3.44 17.67
CA LEU A 197 -10.36 -2.54 16.77
C LEU A 197 -11.31 -1.64 17.57
N VAL A 198 -10.88 -0.40 17.85
CA VAL A 198 -11.69 0.59 18.57
C VAL A 198 -12.59 1.41 17.65
N PRO A 199 -13.80 1.80 18.09
CA PRO A 199 -14.70 2.64 17.31
C PRO A 199 -14.30 4.12 17.36
N GLY A 200 -14.93 4.93 16.50
CA GLY A 200 -14.85 6.39 16.57
C GLY A 200 -14.17 7.04 15.36
N ILE A 201 -14.15 8.37 15.42
CA ILE A 201 -13.58 9.24 14.39
C ILE A 201 -12.09 9.50 14.65
N GLY A 202 -11.30 9.69 13.59
CA GLY A 202 -9.92 10.13 13.73
C GLY A 202 -9.83 11.62 14.10
N ILE A 203 -9.16 11.94 15.20
CA ILE A 203 -8.81 13.31 15.60
C ILE A 203 -7.29 13.43 15.69
N GLY A 204 -6.72 14.44 15.04
CA GLY A 204 -5.34 14.88 15.29
C GLY A 204 -5.34 16.07 16.24
N VAL A 205 -4.46 16.04 17.23
CA VAL A 205 -4.08 17.21 18.03
C VAL A 205 -2.65 17.56 17.67
N GLU A 206 -2.46 18.73 17.09
CA GLU A 206 -1.18 19.17 16.58
C GLU A 206 -0.59 20.24 17.49
N CYS A 207 0.68 20.10 17.82
CA CYS A 207 1.36 20.91 18.81
C CYS A 207 2.68 21.45 18.26
N LEU A 208 3.05 22.65 18.69
CA LEU A 208 4.37 23.25 18.50
C LEU A 208 4.99 23.46 19.88
N TYR A 209 6.21 22.95 20.08
CA TYR A 209 6.95 23.07 21.33
C TYR A 209 8.26 23.82 21.16
N ALA A 210 8.52 24.76 22.07
CA ALA A 210 9.80 25.45 22.18
C ALA A 210 10.33 25.27 23.60
N ARG A 211 11.58 24.81 23.75
CA ARG A 211 12.24 24.63 25.05
C ARG A 211 11.37 23.88 26.08
N GLY A 212 10.75 22.77 25.66
CA GLY A 212 9.91 21.92 26.52
C GLY A 212 8.51 22.47 26.82
N GLN A 213 8.12 23.62 26.26
CA GLN A 213 6.81 24.22 26.47
C GLN A 213 5.96 24.21 25.20
N MET A 214 4.69 23.81 25.32
CA MET A 214 3.73 23.92 24.24
C MET A 214 3.41 25.40 23.97
N VAL A 215 3.80 25.88 22.79
CA VAL A 215 3.57 27.25 22.32
C VAL A 215 2.22 27.32 21.62
N TRP A 216 1.99 26.45 20.64
CA TRP A 216 0.75 26.42 19.86
C TRP A 216 0.12 25.04 19.86
N HIS A 217 -1.19 25.01 19.66
CA HIS A 217 -1.96 23.83 19.35
C HIS A 217 -2.99 24.08 18.24
N PHE A 218 -3.38 23.00 17.59
CA PHE A 218 -4.46 22.92 16.61
C PHE A 218 -5.14 21.55 16.74
N ALA A 219 -6.37 21.44 16.25
CA ALA A 219 -7.04 20.14 16.21
C ALA A 219 -7.89 20.00 14.95
N HIS A 220 -7.87 18.80 14.38
CA HIS A 220 -8.72 18.46 13.24
C HIS A 220 -9.45 17.14 13.41
N GLU A 221 -10.62 17.06 12.79
CA GLU A 221 -11.36 15.83 12.57
C GLU A 221 -11.18 15.35 11.13
N ARG A 222 -10.94 14.05 10.96
CA ARG A 222 -10.96 13.38 9.66
C ARG A 222 -12.40 13.07 9.29
N VAL A 223 -12.92 13.76 8.28
CA VAL A 223 -14.28 13.57 7.77
C VAL A 223 -14.32 12.38 6.82
N HIS A 224 -13.40 12.34 5.85
CA HIS A 224 -13.19 11.19 4.97
C HIS A 224 -11.78 10.63 5.13
N GLU A 225 -11.73 9.35 5.46
CA GLU A 225 -10.51 8.59 5.70
C GLU A 225 -10.29 7.59 4.56
N GLY A 226 -9.02 7.34 4.21
CA GLY A 226 -8.70 6.28 3.27
C GLY A 226 -9.01 4.89 3.83
N THR A 227 -9.31 3.95 2.96
CA THR A 227 -9.74 2.61 3.36
C THR A 227 -8.56 1.65 3.53
N GLY A 228 -7.36 2.12 3.89
CA GLY A 228 -6.16 1.25 4.01
C GLY A 228 -6.44 0.04 4.90
N GLY A 229 -6.70 -1.12 4.30
CA GLY A 229 -7.18 -2.32 5.00
C GLY A 229 -8.56 -2.20 5.68
N GLY A 230 -9.33 -1.14 5.44
CA GLY A 230 -10.59 -0.84 6.13
C GLY A 230 -10.43 -0.07 7.46
N LEU A 231 -9.25 0.48 7.74
CA LEU A 231 -8.90 1.05 9.05
C LEU A 231 -8.82 2.58 9.13
N GLY A 232 -9.09 3.30 8.04
CA GLY A 232 -9.04 4.77 8.07
C GLY A 232 -7.62 5.33 7.99
N SER A 233 -6.86 4.97 6.95
CA SER A 233 -5.50 5.49 6.73
C SER A 233 -5.51 6.69 5.78
N GLY A 234 -4.89 7.80 6.18
CA GLY A 234 -4.80 9.02 5.40
C GLY A 234 -6.06 9.89 5.46
N SER A 235 -5.86 11.21 5.54
CA SER A 235 -6.91 12.21 5.66
C SER A 235 -7.24 12.82 4.29
N PHE A 236 -8.39 12.46 3.71
CA PHE A 236 -8.80 12.92 2.37
C PHE A 236 -9.68 14.16 2.43
N TYR A 237 -10.54 14.24 3.43
CA TYR A 237 -11.35 15.41 3.72
C TYR A 237 -11.38 15.60 5.24
N ARG A 238 -11.06 16.81 5.68
CA ARG A 238 -10.91 17.13 7.10
C ARG A 238 -11.44 18.50 7.44
N LYS A 239 -11.68 18.73 8.72
CA LYS A 239 -12.07 20.05 9.23
C LYS A 239 -11.36 20.40 10.52
N SER A 240 -11.12 21.69 10.72
CA SER A 240 -10.68 22.23 12.01
C SER A 240 -11.82 22.10 13.03
N ILE A 241 -11.45 21.85 14.27
CA ILE A 241 -12.35 21.77 15.42
C ILE A 241 -11.72 22.47 16.63
N PRO A 242 -12.51 22.86 17.64
CA PRO A 242 -11.96 23.14 18.96
C PRO A 242 -11.25 21.88 19.44
N ALA A 243 -10.03 22.02 19.98
CA ALA A 243 -9.32 20.90 20.57
C ALA A 243 -10.13 20.37 21.77
N PRO A 244 -10.61 19.11 21.75
CA PRO A 244 -11.32 18.55 22.90
C PRO A 244 -10.40 18.60 24.13
N PRO A 245 -10.84 19.18 25.26
CA PRO A 245 -9.96 19.42 26.41
C PRO A 245 -9.24 18.15 26.89
N GLU A 246 -9.92 17.01 26.89
CA GLU A 246 -9.38 15.72 27.32
C GLU A 246 -8.30 15.18 26.38
N LEU A 247 -8.43 15.40 25.07
CA LEU A 247 -7.41 15.01 24.07
C LEU A 247 -6.22 15.96 24.13
N LEU A 248 -6.45 17.27 24.28
CA LEU A 248 -5.37 18.25 24.41
C LEU A 248 -4.56 18.02 25.70
N GLN A 249 -5.23 17.72 26.82
CA GLN A 249 -4.58 17.38 28.07
C GLN A 249 -3.75 16.10 27.95
N ALA A 250 -4.28 15.05 27.31
CA ALA A 250 -3.53 13.82 27.07
C ALA A 250 -2.31 14.03 26.15
N ALA A 251 -2.49 14.80 25.06
CA ALA A 251 -1.40 15.15 24.16
C ALA A 251 -0.30 15.95 24.88
N ARG A 252 -0.69 16.96 25.68
CA ARG A 252 0.23 17.75 26.50
C ARG A 252 0.97 16.89 27.51
N ALA A 253 0.26 16.08 28.30
CA ALA A 253 0.87 15.22 29.31
C ALA A 253 1.92 14.28 28.71
N LEU A 254 1.62 13.70 27.54
CA LEU A 254 2.55 12.80 26.85
C LEU A 254 3.77 13.54 26.29
N LEU A 255 3.59 14.70 25.66
CA LEU A 255 4.69 15.46 25.06
C LEU A 255 5.56 16.17 26.12
N ASP A 256 4.96 16.69 27.19
CA ASP A 256 5.68 17.29 28.32
C ASP A 256 6.58 16.25 29.01
N ASP A 257 6.05 15.04 29.24
CA ASP A 257 6.79 13.91 29.83
C ASP A 257 7.88 13.33 28.91
N LEU A 258 7.82 13.62 27.61
CA LEU A 258 8.90 13.34 26.65
C LEU A 258 9.90 14.49 26.52
N GLY A 259 9.69 15.62 27.19
CA GLY A 259 10.52 16.82 27.02
C GLY A 259 10.51 17.34 25.59
N TRP A 260 9.32 17.43 24.97
CA TRP A 260 9.20 17.63 23.53
C TRP A 260 9.74 18.98 23.02
N HIS A 261 10.19 18.98 21.77
CA HIS A 261 10.66 20.15 21.03
C HIS A 261 10.26 20.03 19.55
N GLY A 262 9.89 21.14 18.92
CA GLY A 262 9.41 21.16 17.53
C GLY A 262 7.94 20.77 17.38
N VAL A 263 7.59 20.27 16.20
CA VAL A 263 6.20 19.92 15.86
C VAL A 263 5.88 18.46 16.18
N ALA A 264 4.64 18.21 16.60
CA ALA A 264 4.07 16.87 16.68
C ALA A 264 2.59 16.89 16.34
N MET A 265 2.11 15.80 15.73
CA MET A 265 0.68 15.49 15.67
C MET A 265 0.41 14.22 16.47
N VAL A 266 -0.35 14.35 17.55
CA VAL A 266 -0.82 13.24 18.38
C VAL A 266 -2.16 12.75 17.83
N GLU A 267 -2.22 11.50 17.40
CA GLU A 267 -3.42 10.92 16.78
C GLU A 267 -4.27 10.16 17.80
N PHE A 268 -5.58 10.40 17.75
CA PHE A 268 -6.59 9.75 18.58
C PHE A 268 -7.70 9.14 17.74
N LYS A 269 -8.29 8.05 18.25
CA LYS A 269 -9.67 7.67 17.93
C LYS A 269 -10.59 8.23 19.01
N TYR A 270 -11.66 8.91 18.62
CA TYR A 270 -12.60 9.56 19.53
C TYR A 270 -14.04 9.08 19.28
N HIS A 271 -14.68 8.59 20.33
CA HIS A 271 -16.06 8.15 20.31
C HIS A 271 -16.98 9.23 20.90
N ARG A 272 -17.51 10.08 20.01
CA ARG A 272 -18.31 11.27 20.36
C ARG A 272 -19.44 11.00 21.37
N ALA A 273 -20.15 9.89 21.20
CA ALA A 273 -21.32 9.60 22.03
C ALA A 273 -20.98 9.30 23.49
N SER A 274 -19.80 8.74 23.77
CA SER A 274 -19.38 8.40 25.13
C SER A 274 -18.24 9.26 25.67
N GLY A 275 -17.69 10.17 24.85
CA GLY A 275 -16.47 10.93 25.19
C GLY A 275 -15.20 10.09 25.35
N LYS A 276 -15.24 8.79 25.01
CA LYS A 276 -14.06 7.91 25.13
C LYS A 276 -13.09 8.19 24.01
N PHE A 277 -11.80 8.14 24.32
CA PHE A 277 -10.74 8.29 23.33
C PHE A 277 -9.66 7.23 23.52
N TRP A 278 -8.89 7.00 22.47
CA TRP A 278 -7.73 6.12 22.49
C TRP A 278 -6.59 6.77 21.73
N LEU A 279 -5.42 6.87 22.34
CA LEU A 279 -4.19 7.29 21.68
C LEU A 279 -3.77 6.23 20.65
N MET A 280 -3.44 6.70 19.44
CA MET A 280 -3.09 5.84 18.31
C MET A 280 -1.59 5.86 18.00
N GLU A 281 -1.00 7.06 17.90
CA GLU A 281 0.43 7.28 17.65
C GLU A 281 0.81 8.77 17.79
N ILE A 282 2.11 9.05 17.78
CA ILE A 282 2.67 10.41 17.59
C ILE A 282 3.30 10.46 16.19
N ASN A 283 3.06 11.56 15.48
CA ASN A 283 3.74 11.88 14.23
C ASN A 283 4.71 13.06 14.47
N PRO A 284 6.02 12.80 14.60
CA PRO A 284 7.00 13.82 15.00
C PRO A 284 7.53 14.66 13.82
N ARG A 285 6.60 15.19 13.01
CA ARG A 285 6.89 16.03 11.84
C ARG A 285 5.63 16.77 11.39
N LEU A 286 5.78 17.65 10.40
CA LEU A 286 4.64 18.18 9.65
C LEU A 286 3.82 17.03 9.04
N TRP A 287 2.52 17.05 9.29
CA TRP A 287 1.58 16.04 8.83
C TRP A 287 1.08 16.35 7.42
N GLY A 288 0.63 15.31 6.71
CA GLY A 288 0.18 15.45 5.32
C GLY A 288 -1.12 16.25 5.15
N SER A 289 -1.71 16.76 6.23
CA SER A 289 -2.89 17.63 6.23
C SER A 289 -2.62 19.04 6.77
N VAL A 290 -1.35 19.46 6.86
CA VAL A 290 -0.93 20.75 7.43
C VAL A 290 -1.57 21.97 6.73
N ALA A 291 -1.94 21.86 5.45
CA ALA A 291 -2.69 22.88 4.72
C ALA A 291 -3.92 23.37 5.50
N LEU A 292 -4.63 22.46 6.18
CA LEU A 292 -5.80 22.81 6.97
C LEU A 292 -5.44 23.76 8.12
N ALA A 293 -4.34 23.48 8.84
CA ALA A 293 -3.91 24.31 9.95
C ALA A 293 -3.51 25.70 9.43
N ILE A 294 -2.72 25.76 8.36
CA ILE A 294 -2.26 27.00 7.73
C ILE A 294 -3.45 27.86 7.29
N ASP A 295 -4.38 27.29 6.51
CA ASP A 295 -5.54 28.02 5.97
C ASP A 295 -6.55 28.45 7.06
N ALA A 296 -6.63 27.66 8.14
CA ALA A 296 -7.41 27.99 9.32
C ALA A 296 -6.76 29.10 10.17
N GLY A 297 -5.45 29.33 10.05
CA GLY A 297 -4.72 30.41 10.72
C GLY A 297 -3.59 29.99 11.67
N VAL A 298 -3.22 28.70 11.71
CA VAL A 298 -2.08 28.18 12.51
C VAL A 298 -0.96 27.70 11.59
N ASP A 299 0.09 28.51 11.47
CA ASP A 299 1.17 28.33 10.48
C ASP A 299 2.38 27.61 11.09
N PHE A 300 2.26 26.30 11.30
CA PHE A 300 3.32 25.48 11.90
C PHE A 300 4.68 25.54 11.18
N PRO A 301 4.79 25.59 9.83
CA PRO A 301 6.06 25.82 9.16
C PRO A 301 6.74 27.12 9.61
N TYR A 302 5.98 28.22 9.73
CA TYR A 302 6.52 29.48 10.24
C TYR A 302 6.86 29.40 11.73
N GLY A 303 6.04 28.71 12.54
CA GLY A 303 6.36 28.47 13.94
C GLY A 303 7.69 27.73 14.15
N LEU A 304 7.98 26.73 13.30
CA LEU A 304 9.30 26.08 13.30
C LEU A 304 10.43 27.05 12.95
N PHE A 305 10.22 27.91 11.95
CA PHE A 305 11.19 28.94 11.59
C PHE A 305 11.47 29.90 12.75
N CYS A 306 10.44 30.37 13.45
CA CYS A 306 10.61 31.22 14.63
C CYS A 306 11.48 30.52 15.69
N ILE A 307 11.19 29.25 16.00
CA ILE A 307 11.97 28.51 16.99
C ILE A 307 13.43 28.34 16.55
N ALA A 308 13.66 27.99 15.29
CA ALA A 308 15.01 27.75 14.77
C ALA A 308 15.89 29.01 14.72
N THR A 309 15.25 30.19 14.69
CA THR A 309 15.91 31.51 14.66
C THR A 309 15.84 32.24 16.00
N ASP A 310 15.39 31.56 17.07
CA ASP A 310 15.12 32.15 18.38
C ASP A 310 14.15 33.35 18.38
N ALA A 311 13.37 33.52 17.31
CA ALA A 311 12.32 34.51 17.22
C ALA A 311 11.08 34.07 18.02
N ASP A 312 10.32 35.05 18.53
CA ASP A 312 9.06 34.76 19.21
C ASP A 312 7.98 34.37 18.17
N PRO A 313 7.43 33.14 18.21
CA PRO A 313 6.29 32.77 17.38
C PRO A 313 5.03 33.59 17.74
N GLY A 314 4.96 34.15 18.94
CA GLY A 314 3.80 34.88 19.44
C GLY A 314 2.77 33.95 20.10
N PRO A 315 1.65 34.51 20.58
CA PRO A 315 0.65 33.76 21.33
C PRO A 315 -0.05 32.69 20.47
N GLN A 316 -0.78 31.79 21.12
CA GLN A 316 -1.66 30.82 20.47
C GLN A 316 -2.54 31.51 19.39
N PRO A 317 -2.43 31.14 18.11
CA PRO A 317 -3.24 31.73 17.06
C PRO A 317 -4.72 31.36 17.24
N ILE A 318 -5.59 32.34 17.00
CA ILE A 318 -7.04 32.11 16.87
C ILE A 318 -7.29 31.55 15.47
N TYR A 319 -7.84 30.35 15.37
CA TYR A 319 -8.07 29.70 14.09
C TYR A 319 -9.55 29.48 13.77
N LYS A 320 -9.89 29.52 12.48
CA LYS A 320 -11.25 29.37 11.94
C LYS A 320 -11.81 27.98 12.26
N GLN A 321 -13.03 27.93 12.79
CA GLN A 321 -13.69 26.69 13.22
C GLN A 321 -15.21 26.71 12.92
N PRO A 322 -15.76 25.74 12.16
CA PRO A 322 -15.05 24.80 11.31
C PRO A 322 -14.53 25.48 10.03
N TYR A 323 -13.35 25.05 9.59
CA TYR A 323 -12.76 25.30 8.28
C TYR A 323 -12.40 23.95 7.67
N TYR A 324 -12.59 23.79 6.36
CA TYR A 324 -12.45 22.49 5.69
C TYR A 324 -11.30 22.49 4.70
N THR A 325 -10.63 21.35 4.54
CA THR A 325 -9.63 21.16 3.49
C THR A 325 -9.75 19.78 2.87
N ARG A 326 -9.61 19.73 1.54
CA ARG A 326 -9.80 18.51 0.75
C ARG A 326 -8.58 18.15 -0.08
N LEU A 327 -8.24 16.87 -0.06
CA LEU A 327 -7.38 16.22 -1.05
C LEU A 327 -8.24 15.74 -2.21
N ILE A 328 -8.49 16.63 -3.16
CA ILE A 328 -9.49 16.46 -4.23
C ILE A 328 -9.43 15.08 -4.92
N PRO A 329 -8.27 14.59 -5.43
CA PRO A 329 -8.26 13.34 -6.18
C PRO A 329 -8.67 12.13 -5.33
N SER A 330 -8.15 12.03 -4.11
CA SER A 330 -8.44 10.92 -3.19
C SER A 330 -9.85 10.97 -2.65
N ASP A 331 -10.39 12.18 -2.44
CA ASP A 331 -11.72 12.37 -1.94
C ASP A 331 -12.80 12.06 -3.00
N LEU A 332 -12.60 12.47 -4.25
CA LEU A 332 -13.47 12.08 -5.36
C LEU A 332 -13.50 10.55 -5.55
N ASP A 333 -12.34 9.89 -5.46
CA ASP A 333 -12.25 8.42 -5.47
C ASP A 333 -12.97 7.79 -4.27
N TRP A 334 -12.99 8.44 -3.11
CA TRP A 334 -13.74 8.00 -1.95
C TRP A 334 -15.25 8.14 -2.17
N ILE A 335 -15.74 9.32 -2.58
CA ILE A 335 -17.15 9.58 -2.86
C ILE A 335 -17.69 8.60 -3.91
N ALA A 336 -16.96 8.42 -5.02
CA ALA A 336 -17.35 7.47 -6.06
C ALA A 336 -17.47 6.02 -5.55
N ARG A 337 -16.60 5.61 -4.61
CA ARG A 337 -16.70 4.29 -3.97
C ARG A 337 -17.90 4.21 -3.03
N GLN A 338 -18.20 5.26 -2.28
CA GLN A 338 -19.35 5.28 -1.38
C GLN A 338 -20.68 5.22 -2.14
N ILE A 339 -20.81 5.98 -3.24
CA ILE A 339 -22.00 5.94 -4.10
C ILE A 339 -22.23 4.51 -4.64
N ARG A 340 -21.16 3.82 -5.08
CA ARG A 340 -21.26 2.42 -5.54
C ARG A 340 -21.68 1.43 -4.44
N ARG A 341 -21.35 1.70 -3.16
CA ARG A 341 -21.64 0.79 -2.04
C ARG A 341 -23.01 1.04 -1.41
N SER A 342 -23.43 2.29 -1.30
CA SER A 342 -24.59 2.71 -0.50
C SER A 342 -25.71 3.35 -1.33
N GLY A 343 -25.54 3.48 -2.65
CA GLY A 343 -26.53 4.07 -3.54
C GLY A 343 -26.48 5.61 -3.63
N VAL A 344 -27.45 6.19 -4.34
CA VAL A 344 -27.49 7.62 -4.72
C VAL A 344 -27.68 8.57 -3.52
N SER A 345 -28.14 8.07 -2.37
CA SER A 345 -28.36 8.88 -1.15
C SER A 345 -27.07 9.55 -0.62
N ARG A 346 -25.90 8.96 -0.88
CA ARG A 346 -24.60 9.60 -0.59
C ARG A 346 -24.10 10.54 -1.68
N GLY A 347 -24.84 10.68 -2.79
CA GLY A 347 -24.60 11.70 -3.81
C GLY A 347 -24.81 13.13 -3.29
N LEU A 348 -25.56 13.29 -2.19
CA LEU A 348 -25.71 14.57 -1.49
C LEU A 348 -24.37 15.11 -0.95
N GLU A 349 -23.35 14.25 -0.78
CA GLU A 349 -21.99 14.68 -0.45
C GLU A 349 -21.38 15.61 -1.50
N LEU A 350 -21.88 15.60 -2.74
CA LEU A 350 -21.45 16.54 -3.78
C LEU A 350 -21.85 17.99 -3.45
N PHE A 351 -22.91 18.20 -2.66
CA PHE A 351 -23.26 19.54 -2.16
C PHE A 351 -22.21 20.08 -1.17
N SER A 352 -21.35 19.23 -0.60
CA SER A 352 -20.23 19.70 0.23
C SER A 352 -19.30 20.65 -0.52
N PHE A 353 -19.18 20.51 -1.84
CA PHE A 353 -18.35 21.39 -2.69
C PHE A 353 -18.89 22.82 -2.75
N LEU A 354 -20.17 23.06 -2.42
CA LEU A 354 -20.69 24.43 -2.31
C LEU A 354 -20.00 25.25 -1.21
N ARG A 355 -19.32 24.60 -0.25
CA ARG A 355 -18.55 25.29 0.81
C ARG A 355 -17.39 26.13 0.28
N LEU A 356 -16.89 25.80 -0.91
CA LEU A 356 -15.89 26.60 -1.61
C LEU A 356 -16.42 27.99 -1.97
N LEU A 357 -17.70 28.08 -2.34
CA LEU A 357 -18.33 29.34 -2.75
C LEU A 357 -18.51 30.31 -1.58
N ILE A 358 -18.53 29.80 -0.35
CA ILE A 358 -18.69 30.60 0.88
C ILE A 358 -17.37 30.79 1.64
N GLY A 359 -16.22 30.42 1.05
CA GLY A 359 -14.90 30.65 1.63
C GLY A 359 -14.59 29.87 2.92
N ARG A 360 -15.33 28.78 3.19
CA ARG A 360 -15.12 27.91 4.38
C ARG A 360 -14.34 26.63 4.06
N GLU A 361 -13.86 26.49 2.83
CA GLU A 361 -13.11 25.32 2.35
C GLU A 361 -11.94 25.73 1.45
N SER A 362 -10.84 24.99 1.57
CA SER A 362 -9.67 25.03 0.68
C SER A 362 -9.30 23.62 0.19
N TRP A 363 -8.23 23.50 -0.60
CA TRP A 363 -7.70 22.23 -1.08
C TRP A 363 -6.20 22.13 -0.83
N ASP A 364 -5.69 20.92 -0.66
CA ASP A 364 -4.25 20.68 -0.66
C ASP A 364 -3.62 21.22 -1.98
N HIS A 365 -2.44 21.83 -1.85
CA HIS A 365 -1.60 22.43 -2.90
C HIS A 365 -2.21 23.67 -3.58
N PHE A 366 -3.37 24.15 -3.14
CA PHE A 366 -4.06 25.24 -3.79
C PHE A 366 -3.59 26.60 -3.28
N ALA A 367 -2.97 27.37 -4.17
CA ALA A 367 -2.69 28.78 -3.95
C ALA A 367 -2.89 29.55 -5.26
N TRP A 368 -3.77 30.56 -5.25
CA TRP A 368 -3.99 31.42 -6.42
C TRP A 368 -2.71 32.11 -6.90
N THR A 369 -1.83 32.47 -5.96
CA THR A 369 -0.55 33.13 -6.25
C THR A 369 0.53 32.16 -6.71
N ASP A 370 0.32 30.85 -6.58
CA ASP A 370 1.28 29.79 -6.88
C ASP A 370 0.59 28.51 -7.41
N PRO A 371 0.07 28.51 -8.65
CA PRO A 371 -0.69 27.38 -9.20
C PRO A 371 0.19 26.19 -9.62
N GLY A 372 1.51 26.36 -9.70
CA GLY A 372 2.43 25.36 -10.26
C GLY A 372 2.39 23.99 -9.58
N PRO A 373 2.43 23.90 -8.23
CA PRO A 373 2.34 22.61 -7.53
C PRO A 373 1.04 21.87 -7.83
N LEU A 374 -0.12 22.56 -7.83
CA LEU A 374 -1.40 21.96 -8.13
C LEU A 374 -1.47 21.42 -9.56
N LEU A 375 -0.98 22.18 -10.55
CA LEU A 375 -0.94 21.75 -11.95
C LEU A 375 -0.10 20.48 -12.13
N LYS A 376 1.07 20.45 -11.48
CA LYS A 376 1.99 19.30 -11.49
C LYS A 376 1.38 18.06 -10.85
N SER A 377 0.82 18.18 -9.65
CA SER A 377 0.12 17.08 -8.97
C SER A 377 -1.07 16.56 -9.78
N SER A 378 -1.84 17.46 -10.38
CA SER A 378 -3.00 17.10 -11.22
C SER A 378 -2.57 16.34 -12.49
N ALA A 379 -1.51 16.80 -13.16
CA ALA A 379 -0.96 16.12 -14.33
C ALA A 379 -0.41 14.72 -13.99
N GLU A 380 0.25 14.55 -12.84
CA GLU A 380 0.73 13.25 -12.35
C GLU A 380 -0.42 12.29 -12.05
N TYR A 381 -1.45 12.76 -11.34
CA TYR A 381 -2.64 11.98 -11.06
C TYR A 381 -3.34 11.52 -12.35
N LEU A 382 -3.52 12.42 -13.33
CA LEU A 382 -4.14 12.09 -14.62
C LEU A 382 -3.29 11.07 -15.41
N ARG A 383 -1.97 11.21 -15.42
CA ARG A 383 -1.06 10.23 -16.05
C ARG A 383 -1.17 8.86 -15.40
N GLN A 384 -1.21 8.80 -14.07
CA GLN A 384 -1.38 7.55 -13.33
C GLN A 384 -2.73 6.88 -13.66
N LYS A 385 -3.83 7.64 -13.67
CA LYS A 385 -5.16 7.11 -14.04
C LYS A 385 -5.21 6.63 -15.48
N ARG A 386 -4.63 7.39 -16.43
CA ARG A 386 -4.53 6.98 -17.84
C ARG A 386 -3.75 5.68 -17.98
N SER A 387 -2.62 5.54 -17.30
CA SER A 387 -1.81 4.31 -17.28
C SER A 387 -2.62 3.12 -16.74
N VAL A 388 -3.32 3.27 -15.60
CA VAL A 388 -4.17 2.20 -15.06
C VAL A 388 -5.29 1.81 -16.02
N LEU A 389 -5.94 2.80 -16.65
CA LEU A 389 -7.00 2.54 -17.63
C LEU A 389 -6.46 1.86 -18.90
N GLN A 390 -5.31 2.28 -19.40
CA GLN A 390 -4.62 1.66 -20.52
C GLN A 390 -4.23 0.22 -20.20
N SER A 391 -3.62 -0.03 -19.04
CA SER A 391 -3.28 -1.38 -18.57
C SER A 391 -4.51 -2.29 -18.45
N ARG A 392 -5.65 -1.77 -17.96
CA ARG A 392 -6.92 -2.52 -17.91
C ARG A 392 -7.49 -2.80 -19.30
N ARG A 393 -7.45 -1.83 -20.21
CA ARG A 393 -7.89 -2.02 -21.60
C ARG A 393 -7.01 -3.05 -22.31
N GLN A 394 -5.69 -2.95 -22.15
CA GLN A 394 -4.73 -3.90 -22.69
C GLN A 394 -4.98 -5.31 -22.14
N ALA A 395 -5.10 -5.47 -20.82
CA ALA A 395 -5.38 -6.76 -20.21
C ALA A 395 -6.71 -7.39 -20.71
N ARG A 396 -7.73 -6.57 -20.98
CA ARG A 396 -8.99 -7.04 -21.60
C ARG A 396 -8.79 -7.47 -23.04
N ALA A 397 -8.06 -6.69 -23.84
CA ALA A 397 -7.75 -7.03 -25.23
C ALA A 397 -6.92 -8.32 -25.32
N ASP A 398 -5.93 -8.48 -24.44
CA ASP A 398 -5.09 -9.68 -24.33
C ASP A 398 -5.94 -10.90 -23.94
N ALA A 399 -6.84 -10.75 -22.97
CA ALA A 399 -7.77 -11.81 -22.58
C ALA A 399 -8.70 -12.21 -23.73
N GLN A 400 -9.25 -11.23 -24.46
CA GLN A 400 -10.09 -11.51 -25.63
C GLN A 400 -9.32 -12.19 -26.76
N ALA A 401 -8.08 -11.78 -27.04
CA ALA A 401 -7.24 -12.42 -28.04
C ALA A 401 -6.92 -13.88 -27.67
N ALA A 402 -6.56 -14.13 -26.42
CA ALA A 402 -6.31 -15.48 -25.91
C ALA A 402 -7.55 -16.38 -26.00
N LEU A 403 -8.74 -15.85 -25.65
CA LEU A 403 -10.01 -16.58 -25.76
C LEU A 403 -10.43 -16.83 -27.22
N ARG A 404 -10.18 -15.88 -28.14
CA ARG A 404 -10.42 -16.08 -29.58
C ARG A 404 -9.52 -17.18 -30.14
N GLN A 405 -8.24 -17.17 -29.77
CA GLN A 405 -7.31 -18.23 -30.17
C GLN A 405 -7.79 -19.60 -29.67
N HIS A 406 -8.17 -19.67 -28.40
CA HIS A 406 -8.74 -20.89 -27.83
C HIS A 406 -9.98 -21.35 -28.60
N ALA A 407 -10.95 -20.46 -28.86
CA ALA A 407 -12.17 -20.79 -29.57
C ALA A 407 -11.92 -21.24 -31.02
N TRP A 408 -10.89 -20.70 -31.68
CA TRP A 408 -10.46 -21.13 -33.01
C TRP A 408 -9.81 -22.52 -33.00
N LYS A 409 -8.99 -22.81 -31.98
CA LYS A 409 -8.23 -24.07 -31.89
C LYS A 409 -9.08 -25.27 -31.45
N VAL A 410 -10.02 -25.07 -30.53
CA VAL A 410 -10.82 -26.16 -29.93
C VAL A 410 -11.52 -27.06 -30.97
N PRO A 411 -12.24 -26.54 -31.99
CA PRO A 411 -12.87 -27.38 -33.02
C PRO A 411 -11.88 -28.23 -33.82
N GLN A 412 -10.67 -27.70 -34.08
CA GLN A 412 -9.64 -28.42 -34.82
C GLN A 412 -9.07 -29.59 -34.02
N LEU A 413 -8.92 -29.40 -32.70
CA LEU A 413 -8.50 -30.47 -31.80
C LEU A 413 -9.53 -31.59 -31.73
N ARG A 414 -10.83 -31.27 -31.75
CA ARG A 414 -11.90 -32.28 -31.84
C ARG A 414 -11.85 -33.07 -33.14
N ALA A 415 -11.49 -32.42 -34.25
CA ALA A 415 -11.43 -33.05 -35.56
C ALA A 415 -10.20 -33.95 -35.74
N HIS A 416 -9.08 -33.62 -35.10
CA HIS A 416 -7.82 -34.37 -35.22
C HIS A 416 -7.62 -35.29 -34.01
N GLY A 417 -8.09 -36.54 -34.14
CA GLY A 417 -8.09 -37.54 -33.06
C GLY A 417 -6.74 -38.13 -32.65
N SER A 418 -5.60 -37.53 -33.01
CA SER A 418 -4.25 -38.09 -32.77
C SER A 418 -3.32 -37.18 -31.96
N THR A 419 -3.85 -36.33 -31.09
CA THR A 419 -3.01 -35.49 -30.22
C THR A 419 -2.34 -36.34 -29.15
N SER A 420 -1.01 -36.41 -29.15
CA SER A 420 -0.26 -37.25 -28.22
C SER A 420 0.66 -36.47 -27.29
N ARG A 421 1.09 -35.26 -27.66
CA ARG A 421 2.08 -34.46 -26.91
C ARG A 421 1.51 -33.12 -26.44
N ILE A 422 1.41 -32.94 -25.12
CA ILE A 422 0.91 -31.70 -24.50
C ILE A 422 2.04 -31.01 -23.74
N LEU A 423 2.19 -29.71 -23.96
CA LEU A 423 3.10 -28.85 -23.22
C LEU A 423 2.32 -27.85 -22.36
N PHE A 424 2.42 -27.97 -21.03
CA PHE A 424 1.87 -26.99 -20.11
C PHE A 424 2.87 -25.86 -19.85
N VAL A 425 2.49 -24.61 -20.10
CA VAL A 425 3.39 -23.44 -19.93
C VAL A 425 2.75 -22.41 -19.02
N CYS A 426 3.48 -22.04 -17.96
CA CYS A 426 3.13 -20.90 -17.10
C CYS A 426 4.35 -20.03 -16.85
N THR A 427 4.23 -18.98 -16.05
CA THR A 427 5.33 -18.02 -15.80
C THR A 427 6.57 -18.69 -15.19
N GLY A 428 6.41 -19.47 -14.11
CA GLY A 428 7.55 -19.96 -13.32
C GLY A 428 7.86 -21.45 -13.42
N ASN A 429 6.97 -22.27 -13.96
CA ASN A 429 7.07 -23.75 -13.96
C ASN A 429 7.33 -24.39 -12.59
N ILE A 430 6.73 -23.83 -11.54
CA ILE A 430 6.79 -24.36 -10.16
C ILE A 430 5.42 -24.52 -9.52
N CYS A 431 4.37 -23.93 -10.10
CA CYS A 431 3.01 -23.96 -9.57
C CYS A 431 2.04 -24.61 -10.58
N ARG A 432 1.35 -23.79 -11.38
CA ARG A 432 0.26 -24.19 -12.29
C ARG A 432 0.66 -25.24 -13.33
N SER A 433 1.69 -24.99 -14.15
CA SER A 433 2.09 -25.93 -15.20
C SER A 433 2.72 -27.22 -14.65
N ALA A 434 3.43 -27.13 -13.52
CA ALA A 434 3.97 -28.30 -12.83
C ALA A 434 2.85 -29.20 -12.31
N LEU A 435 1.88 -28.62 -11.60
CA LEU A 435 0.72 -29.31 -11.07
C LEU A 435 -0.10 -29.95 -12.20
N ALA A 436 -0.42 -29.18 -13.25
CA ALA A 436 -1.20 -29.68 -14.38
C ALA A 436 -0.50 -30.86 -15.07
N ALA A 437 0.82 -30.78 -15.28
CA ALA A 437 1.57 -31.88 -15.87
C ALA A 437 1.58 -33.13 -14.99
N ALA A 438 1.77 -32.99 -13.68
CA ALA A 438 1.77 -34.12 -12.75
C ALA A 438 0.40 -34.81 -12.68
N LEU A 439 -0.69 -34.03 -12.61
CA LEU A 439 -2.06 -34.56 -12.63
C LEU A 439 -2.37 -35.21 -13.99
N CYS A 440 -2.01 -34.57 -15.10
CA CYS A 440 -2.27 -35.09 -16.43
C CYS A 440 -1.55 -36.43 -16.68
N ARG A 441 -0.26 -36.55 -16.33
CA ARG A 441 0.49 -37.83 -16.43
C ARG A 441 -0.15 -38.94 -15.61
N LYS A 442 -0.67 -38.60 -14.43
CA LYS A 442 -1.33 -39.57 -13.55
C LYS A 442 -2.65 -40.05 -14.14
N HIS A 443 -3.54 -39.13 -14.50
CA HIS A 443 -4.91 -39.46 -14.89
C HIS A 443 -5.02 -39.94 -16.34
N TYR A 444 -4.08 -39.52 -17.20
CA TYR A 444 -4.11 -39.78 -18.64
C TYR A 444 -2.73 -40.28 -19.12
N PRO A 445 -2.31 -41.49 -18.72
CA PRO A 445 -0.94 -41.99 -18.96
C PRO A 445 -0.63 -42.25 -20.45
N SER A 446 -1.64 -42.27 -21.32
CA SER A 446 -1.45 -42.36 -22.78
C SER A 446 -0.92 -41.07 -23.40
N LEU A 447 -1.02 -39.94 -22.70
CA LEU A 447 -0.52 -38.64 -23.16
C LEU A 447 0.96 -38.46 -22.79
N LYS A 448 1.75 -37.99 -23.75
CA LYS A 448 3.10 -37.48 -23.50
C LYS A 448 2.99 -36.05 -23.00
N VAL A 449 3.39 -35.83 -21.76
CA VAL A 449 3.17 -34.55 -21.08
C VAL A 449 4.49 -33.92 -20.66
N GLU A 450 4.68 -32.67 -21.06
CA GLU A 450 5.77 -31.81 -20.64
C GLU A 450 5.26 -30.53 -19.95
N SER A 451 6.15 -29.88 -19.20
CA SER A 451 5.88 -28.54 -18.67
C SER A 451 7.12 -27.66 -18.70
N ALA A 452 6.89 -26.36 -18.87
CA ALA A 452 7.94 -25.35 -18.92
C ALA A 452 7.43 -23.99 -18.44
N GLY A 453 8.32 -22.99 -18.40
CA GLY A 453 7.94 -21.62 -18.09
C GLY A 453 8.89 -20.55 -18.62
N PHE A 454 8.45 -19.30 -18.54
CA PHE A 454 9.13 -18.16 -19.18
C PHE A 454 10.33 -17.63 -18.40
N ILE A 455 10.40 -17.85 -17.08
CA ILE A 455 11.53 -17.39 -16.27
C ILE A 455 12.78 -18.24 -16.59
N PRO A 456 13.91 -17.63 -17.01
CA PRO A 456 15.16 -18.33 -17.36
C PRO A 456 15.93 -18.75 -16.09
N ARG A 457 15.28 -19.53 -15.23
CA ARG A 457 15.84 -20.05 -13.99
C ARG A 457 15.35 -21.47 -13.78
N GLU A 458 16.25 -22.42 -13.98
CA GLU A 458 15.95 -23.84 -13.95
C GLU A 458 16.20 -24.46 -12.57
N GLY A 459 15.80 -25.73 -12.40
CA GLY A 459 16.13 -26.51 -11.21
C GLY A 459 15.35 -26.14 -9.94
N ARG A 460 14.37 -25.22 -10.02
CA ARG A 460 13.56 -24.84 -8.85
C ARG A 460 12.55 -25.92 -8.53
N ARG A 461 12.34 -26.16 -7.24
CA ARG A 461 11.28 -27.04 -6.73
C ARG A 461 9.94 -26.31 -6.68
N SER A 462 8.86 -27.08 -6.76
CA SER A 462 7.52 -26.57 -6.48
C SER A 462 7.37 -26.22 -5.00
N PRO A 463 6.67 -25.13 -4.63
CA PRO A 463 6.40 -24.79 -3.23
C PRO A 463 5.63 -25.90 -2.49
N ASP A 464 5.79 -25.99 -1.16
CA ASP A 464 5.26 -27.10 -0.36
C ASP A 464 3.73 -27.20 -0.37
N ASN A 465 3.03 -26.07 -0.41
CA ASN A 465 1.57 -26.02 -0.58
C ASN A 465 1.12 -26.64 -1.90
N VAL A 466 1.84 -26.39 -3.01
CA VAL A 466 1.56 -27.00 -4.33
C VAL A 466 1.90 -28.49 -4.32
N GLN A 467 3.00 -28.88 -3.69
CA GLN A 467 3.35 -30.30 -3.53
C GLN A 467 2.29 -31.04 -2.71
N ALA A 468 1.77 -30.44 -1.64
CA ALA A 468 0.70 -30.99 -0.83
C ALA A 468 -0.59 -31.14 -1.65
N ALA A 469 -0.98 -30.13 -2.42
CA ALA A 469 -2.16 -30.17 -3.28
C ALA A 469 -2.07 -31.23 -4.38
N ALA A 470 -0.87 -31.46 -4.94
CA ALA A 470 -0.62 -32.56 -5.87
C ALA A 470 -0.78 -33.92 -5.17
N ARG A 471 -0.17 -34.09 -3.98
CA ARG A 471 -0.27 -35.32 -3.18
C ARG A 471 -1.68 -35.65 -2.75
N ALA A 472 -2.50 -34.64 -2.41
CA ALA A 472 -3.90 -34.81 -2.06
C ALA A 472 -4.73 -35.39 -3.22
N ARG A 473 -4.33 -35.09 -4.46
CA ARG A 473 -4.88 -35.69 -5.70
C ARG A 473 -4.09 -36.91 -6.17
N GLY A 474 -3.21 -37.40 -5.29
CA GLY A 474 -2.33 -38.56 -5.45
C GLY A 474 -1.32 -38.47 -6.60
N ALA A 475 -0.93 -37.28 -7.03
CA ALA A 475 0.21 -37.06 -7.92
C ALA A 475 1.44 -36.62 -7.11
N SER A 476 2.65 -36.84 -7.65
CA SER A 476 3.90 -36.42 -7.01
C SER A 476 4.60 -35.32 -7.81
N LEU A 477 5.11 -34.31 -7.10
CA LEU A 477 5.98 -33.27 -7.63
C LEU A 477 7.41 -33.36 -7.08
N ALA A 478 7.76 -34.44 -6.37
CA ALA A 478 9.06 -34.58 -5.69
C ALA A 478 10.25 -34.47 -6.66
N GLU A 479 10.11 -35.09 -7.84
CA GLU A 479 11.13 -35.10 -8.89
C GLU A 479 11.00 -33.91 -9.85
N HIS A 480 9.89 -33.17 -9.81
CA HIS A 480 9.67 -32.03 -10.69
C HIS A 480 10.72 -30.94 -10.44
N ARG A 481 11.30 -30.42 -11.51
CA ARG A 481 12.18 -29.26 -11.51
C ARG A 481 11.76 -28.31 -12.61
N SER A 482 11.77 -27.01 -12.31
CA SER A 482 11.40 -25.99 -13.29
C SER A 482 12.34 -26.04 -14.50
N ARG A 483 11.78 -25.99 -15.71
CA ARG A 483 12.51 -25.89 -16.98
C ARG A 483 12.15 -24.58 -17.69
N THR A 484 13.11 -24.00 -18.39
CA THR A 484 12.86 -22.83 -19.23
C THR A 484 12.19 -23.27 -20.53
N LEU A 485 11.18 -22.54 -20.97
CA LEU A 485 10.54 -22.76 -22.27
C LEU A 485 11.57 -22.62 -23.38
N SER A 486 11.64 -23.61 -24.26
CA SER A 486 12.49 -23.58 -25.45
C SER A 486 11.66 -23.82 -26.71
N GLU A 487 12.17 -23.37 -27.85
CA GLU A 487 11.54 -23.56 -29.14
C GLU A 487 11.39 -25.05 -29.51
N ALA A 488 12.37 -25.89 -29.13
CA ALA A 488 12.30 -27.34 -29.33
C ALA A 488 11.04 -27.96 -28.68
N MET A 489 10.74 -27.56 -27.43
CA MET A 489 9.53 -28.02 -26.73
C MET A 489 8.24 -27.60 -27.48
N LEU A 490 8.20 -26.38 -28.01
CA LEU A 490 7.06 -25.86 -28.78
C LEU A 490 6.88 -26.62 -30.10
N ARG A 491 7.98 -26.92 -30.78
CA ARG A 491 8.02 -27.68 -32.02
C ARG A 491 7.50 -29.10 -31.84
N GLU A 492 7.94 -29.77 -30.78
CA GLU A 492 7.58 -31.17 -30.48
C GLU A 492 6.18 -31.34 -29.88
N SER A 493 5.59 -30.28 -29.32
CA SER A 493 4.23 -30.34 -28.77
C SER A 493 3.17 -30.24 -29.86
N ASP A 494 2.07 -30.98 -29.70
CA ASP A 494 0.87 -30.86 -30.55
C ASP A 494 -0.04 -29.75 -30.03
N VAL A 495 -0.14 -29.64 -28.69
CA VAL A 495 -0.94 -28.65 -27.98
C VAL A 495 -0.11 -27.98 -26.90
N ILE A 496 -0.18 -26.65 -26.86
CA ILE A 496 0.42 -25.82 -25.84
C ILE A 496 -0.68 -25.27 -24.95
N VAL A 497 -0.65 -25.60 -23.66
CA VAL A 497 -1.67 -25.21 -22.70
C VAL A 497 -1.18 -24.08 -21.81
N LEU A 498 -1.91 -22.96 -21.80
CA LEU A 498 -1.58 -21.74 -21.05
C LEU A 498 -2.61 -21.46 -19.94
N PHE A 499 -2.21 -20.71 -18.92
CA PHE A 499 -3.03 -20.48 -17.72
C PHE A 499 -3.58 -19.07 -17.58
N GLU A 500 -3.01 -18.09 -18.27
CA GLU A 500 -3.46 -16.69 -18.21
C GLU A 500 -3.11 -15.91 -19.50
N PRO A 501 -3.82 -14.82 -19.83
CA PRO A 501 -3.61 -14.06 -21.05
C PRO A 501 -2.19 -13.50 -21.18
N ARG A 502 -1.52 -13.23 -20.06
CA ARG A 502 -0.13 -12.80 -20.06
C ARG A 502 0.80 -13.87 -20.65
N ASN A 503 0.59 -15.16 -20.35
CA ASN A 503 1.36 -16.24 -20.97
C ASN A 503 1.13 -16.28 -22.48
N PHE A 504 -0.11 -16.02 -22.93
CA PHE A 504 -0.44 -15.95 -24.36
C PHE A 504 0.30 -14.79 -25.05
N VAL A 505 0.31 -13.60 -24.45
CA VAL A 505 1.03 -12.45 -24.99
C VAL A 505 2.54 -12.69 -25.04
N GLU A 506 3.12 -13.26 -23.98
CA GLU A 506 4.55 -13.60 -23.91
C GLU A 506 4.92 -14.65 -24.97
N LEU A 507 4.13 -15.72 -25.12
CA LEU A 507 4.37 -16.75 -26.14
C LEU A 507 4.21 -16.20 -27.54
N ARG A 508 3.11 -15.49 -27.84
CA ARG A 508 2.87 -14.90 -29.16
C ARG A 508 3.98 -13.93 -29.57
N ARG A 509 4.55 -13.20 -28.62
CA ARG A 509 5.64 -12.26 -28.89
C ARG A 509 6.97 -12.97 -29.15
N ALA A 510 7.29 -13.99 -28.37
CA ALA A 510 8.57 -14.70 -28.47
C ALA A 510 8.57 -15.76 -29.59
N PHE A 511 7.42 -16.37 -29.87
CA PHE A 511 7.25 -17.57 -30.68
C PHE A 511 5.96 -17.51 -31.52
N PRO A 512 5.80 -16.51 -32.42
CA PRO A 512 4.56 -16.26 -33.15
C PRO A 512 4.10 -17.46 -34.01
N GLU A 513 5.03 -18.26 -34.52
CA GLU A 513 4.76 -19.44 -35.35
C GLU A 513 4.00 -20.57 -34.62
N TYR A 514 4.00 -20.56 -33.29
CA TYR A 514 3.40 -21.62 -32.47
C TYR A 514 2.04 -21.23 -31.87
N VAL A 515 1.52 -20.06 -32.23
CA VAL A 515 0.23 -19.55 -31.70
C VAL A 515 -0.92 -20.51 -31.99
N ASP A 516 -0.89 -21.16 -33.16
CA ASP A 516 -1.93 -22.09 -33.62
C ASP A 516 -1.99 -23.41 -32.83
N LYS A 517 -1.05 -23.63 -31.90
CA LYS A 517 -1.07 -24.76 -30.98
C LYS A 517 -1.66 -24.40 -29.60
N ILE A 518 -1.96 -23.12 -29.35
CA ILE A 518 -2.32 -22.63 -28.02
C ILE A 518 -3.78 -22.95 -27.65
N VAL A 519 -3.96 -23.45 -26.43
CA VAL A 519 -5.24 -23.58 -25.74
C VAL A 519 -5.13 -22.93 -24.35
N MET A 520 -6.14 -22.16 -23.97
CA MET A 520 -6.26 -21.62 -22.60
C MET A 520 -6.94 -22.64 -21.69
N LEU A 521 -6.26 -23.12 -20.64
CA LEU A 521 -6.81 -24.14 -19.75
C LEU A 521 -8.07 -23.66 -19.03
N GLY A 522 -8.05 -22.44 -18.49
CA GLY A 522 -9.21 -21.87 -17.78
C GLY A 522 -10.44 -21.70 -18.67
N ALA A 523 -10.28 -21.62 -19.98
CA ALA A 523 -11.40 -21.46 -20.91
C ALA A 523 -12.20 -22.76 -21.10
N LEU A 524 -11.64 -23.90 -20.67
CA LEU A 524 -12.35 -25.18 -20.64
C LEU A 524 -13.26 -25.34 -19.41
N LEU A 525 -13.20 -24.43 -18.43
CA LEU A 525 -14.05 -24.49 -17.24
C LEU A 525 -15.52 -24.10 -17.53
N HIS A 526 -16.42 -24.48 -16.62
CA HIS A 526 -17.82 -24.07 -16.64
C HIS A 526 -18.18 -23.29 -15.36
N PRO A 527 -18.39 -21.96 -15.45
CA PRO A 527 -18.26 -21.09 -16.64
C PRO A 527 -16.79 -20.86 -17.07
N PRO A 528 -16.55 -20.53 -18.35
CA PRO A 528 -15.20 -20.35 -18.88
C PRO A 528 -14.50 -19.14 -18.28
N ARG A 529 -13.18 -19.25 -18.06
CA ARG A 529 -12.35 -18.20 -17.47
C ARG A 529 -11.12 -17.91 -18.33
N ALA A 530 -10.80 -16.64 -18.50
CA ALA A 530 -9.58 -16.25 -19.21
C ALA A 530 -8.30 -16.63 -18.45
N SER A 531 -8.37 -16.78 -17.13
CA SER A 531 -7.23 -17.05 -16.26
C SER A 531 -7.56 -18.07 -15.17
N ILE A 532 -6.55 -18.88 -14.82
CA ILE A 532 -6.45 -19.62 -13.57
C ILE A 532 -5.38 -18.92 -12.72
N ASN A 533 -5.73 -18.48 -11.51
CA ASN A 533 -4.86 -17.71 -10.62
C ASN A 533 -3.58 -18.46 -10.26
N ASP A 534 -2.45 -17.76 -10.12
CA ASP A 534 -1.19 -18.36 -9.67
C ASP A 534 -1.19 -18.54 -8.15
N PRO A 535 -0.99 -19.77 -7.61
CA PRO A 535 -0.97 -20.02 -6.18
C PRO A 535 0.42 -19.74 -5.55
N TYR A 536 1.36 -19.12 -6.27
CA TYR A 536 2.65 -18.74 -5.73
C TYR A 536 2.50 -17.82 -4.50
N GLN A 537 3.09 -18.22 -3.37
CA GLN A 537 2.99 -17.53 -2.07
C GLN A 537 1.54 -17.31 -1.60
N ARG A 538 0.62 -18.20 -2.00
CA ARG A 538 -0.79 -18.20 -1.55
C ARG A 538 -1.03 -19.22 -0.45
N SER A 539 -2.12 -19.04 0.28
CA SER A 539 -2.55 -19.95 1.34
C SER A 539 -2.77 -21.38 0.80
N ALA A 540 -2.77 -22.37 1.70
CA ALA A 540 -3.10 -23.75 1.34
C ALA A 540 -4.53 -23.84 0.75
N ALA A 541 -5.49 -23.11 1.32
CA ALA A 541 -6.87 -23.08 0.84
C ALA A 541 -7.00 -22.49 -0.59
N GLU A 542 -6.32 -21.37 -0.87
CA GLU A 542 -6.29 -20.80 -2.22
C GLU A 542 -5.59 -21.74 -3.21
N THR A 543 -4.54 -22.42 -2.77
CA THR A 543 -3.81 -23.40 -3.59
C THR A 543 -4.67 -24.60 -3.92
N GLU A 544 -5.44 -25.10 -2.96
CA GLU A 544 -6.42 -26.17 -3.18
C GLU A 544 -7.52 -25.75 -4.16
N HIS A 545 -8.00 -24.51 -4.06
CA HIS A 545 -8.98 -23.97 -5.01
C HIS A 545 -8.43 -23.91 -6.43
N VAL A 546 -7.18 -23.47 -6.61
CA VAL A 546 -6.50 -23.48 -7.92
C VAL A 546 -6.30 -24.91 -8.41
N ALA A 547 -5.90 -25.84 -7.54
CA ALA A 547 -5.68 -27.23 -7.90
C ALA A 547 -6.97 -27.91 -8.39
N ALA A 548 -8.11 -27.65 -7.72
CA ALA A 548 -9.43 -28.11 -8.16
C ALA A 548 -9.82 -27.55 -9.54
N GLN A 549 -9.52 -26.27 -9.82
CA GLN A 549 -9.75 -25.69 -11.14
C GLN A 549 -8.88 -26.34 -12.22
N VAL A 550 -7.61 -26.61 -11.92
CA VAL A 550 -6.70 -27.28 -12.86
C VAL A 550 -7.21 -28.69 -13.17
N GLU A 551 -7.56 -29.46 -12.15
CA GLU A 551 -8.09 -30.82 -12.29
C GLU A 551 -9.38 -30.87 -13.12
N ALA A 552 -10.35 -29.99 -12.83
CA ALA A 552 -11.59 -29.89 -13.60
C ALA A 552 -11.32 -29.54 -15.07
N ALA A 553 -10.43 -28.57 -15.33
CA ALA A 553 -10.08 -28.18 -16.70
C ALA A 553 -9.29 -29.26 -17.45
N LEU A 554 -8.50 -30.09 -16.77
CA LEU A 554 -7.81 -31.23 -17.37
C LEU A 554 -8.78 -32.32 -17.80
N ALA A 555 -9.86 -32.55 -17.05
CA ALA A 555 -10.90 -33.50 -17.44
C ALA A 555 -11.56 -33.08 -18.76
N GLU A 556 -11.91 -31.80 -18.88
CA GLU A 556 -12.45 -31.23 -20.12
C GLU A 556 -11.43 -31.26 -21.27
N LEU A 557 -10.14 -31.05 -20.99
CA LEU A 557 -9.07 -31.20 -21.98
C LEU A 557 -8.96 -32.65 -22.46
N ALA A 558 -9.06 -33.64 -21.57
CA ALA A 558 -8.98 -35.05 -21.97
C ALA A 558 -10.18 -35.45 -22.83
N LEU A 559 -11.39 -35.00 -22.49
CA LEU A 559 -12.59 -35.17 -23.32
C LEU A 559 -12.41 -34.52 -24.70
N LEU A 560 -11.84 -33.31 -24.74
CA LEU A 560 -11.55 -32.60 -25.98
C LEU A 560 -10.60 -33.38 -26.90
N LEU A 561 -9.65 -34.11 -26.32
CA LEU A 561 -8.65 -34.90 -27.05
C LEU A 561 -9.09 -36.35 -27.30
N GLY A 562 -10.30 -36.75 -26.87
CA GLY A 562 -10.79 -38.13 -27.02
C GLY A 562 -10.03 -39.16 -26.16
N VAL A 563 -9.42 -38.73 -25.06
CA VAL A 563 -8.59 -39.59 -24.20
C VAL A 563 -9.38 -40.06 -22.98
N ALA A 564 -9.50 -41.38 -22.83
CA ALA A 564 -10.11 -41.97 -21.64
C ALA A 564 -9.15 -41.89 -20.43
N PRO A 565 -9.66 -41.72 -19.20
CA PRO A 565 -8.86 -41.81 -17.99
C PRO A 565 -8.27 -43.22 -17.83
N GLY A 566 -7.07 -43.33 -17.24
CA GLY A 566 -6.45 -44.60 -16.92
C GLY A 566 -7.24 -45.41 -15.88
N SER A 567 -7.07 -46.73 -15.84
CA SER A 567 -7.83 -47.66 -14.98
C SER A 567 -7.77 -47.34 -13.46
N ALA A 568 -6.79 -46.56 -13.01
CA ALA A 568 -6.65 -46.10 -11.63
C ALA A 568 -7.41 -44.79 -11.30
N ALA A 569 -8.02 -44.12 -12.30
CA ALA A 569 -8.72 -42.84 -12.13
C ALA A 569 -10.27 -42.98 -12.15
N ALA A 570 -10.80 -44.20 -12.27
CA ALA A 570 -12.24 -44.48 -12.39
C ALA A 570 -13.06 -44.27 -11.10
N ASP A 571 -12.50 -43.69 -10.03
CA ASP A 571 -13.26 -43.46 -8.80
C ASP A 571 -12.84 -42.14 -8.11
N PRO A 572 -13.57 -41.04 -8.33
CA PRO A 572 -13.91 -40.17 -7.20
C PRO A 572 -15.29 -39.45 -7.26
N VAL A 573 -16.23 -39.82 -8.14
CA VAL A 573 -17.49 -39.02 -8.30
C VAL A 573 -18.65 -39.45 -7.36
N ARG A 574 -18.53 -40.55 -6.61
CA ARG A 574 -19.62 -41.00 -5.70
C ARG A 574 -19.60 -40.45 -4.27
N ARG A 575 -18.77 -39.45 -3.94
CA ARG A 575 -18.79 -38.80 -2.61
C ARG A 575 -19.00 -37.28 -2.69
N ALA A 576 -20.13 -36.86 -3.22
CA ALA A 576 -20.80 -35.63 -2.78
C ALA A 576 -22.30 -35.80 -3.05
N GLY A 577 -23.09 -35.89 -1.98
CA GLY A 577 -24.54 -35.93 -2.09
C GLY A 577 -25.06 -34.67 -2.76
N VAL A 578 -25.53 -34.82 -3.99
CA VAL A 578 -26.44 -33.89 -4.66
C VAL A 578 -27.62 -34.76 -5.10
N PRO A 579 -28.87 -34.43 -4.71
CA PRO A 579 -30.03 -35.24 -5.06
C PRO A 579 -30.28 -35.16 -6.57
N SER A 580 -30.54 -36.31 -7.19
CA SER A 580 -30.99 -36.41 -8.58
C SER A 580 -32.25 -35.58 -8.79
N PRO A 581 -32.36 -34.78 -9.87
CA PRO A 581 -33.63 -34.19 -10.25
C PRO A 581 -34.52 -35.27 -10.85
N ASP A 582 -35.61 -35.58 -10.14
CA ASP A 582 -36.72 -36.37 -10.64
C ASP A 582 -37.34 -35.65 -11.84
N TRP A 583 -37.14 -36.19 -13.05
CA TRP A 583 -37.88 -35.80 -14.23
C TRP A 583 -38.90 -36.90 -14.53
N SER A 584 -40.12 -36.72 -14.00
CA SER A 584 -41.29 -37.45 -14.49
C SER A 584 -41.79 -36.79 -15.78
N PRO A 585 -42.02 -37.53 -16.88
CA PRO A 585 -42.68 -36.99 -18.06
C PRO A 585 -44.20 -37.14 -17.90
N GLY A 586 -44.92 -36.03 -17.79
CA GLY A 586 -46.38 -36.07 -17.63
C GLY A 586 -47.07 -34.75 -17.99
N ARG A 587 -47.50 -34.70 -19.27
CA ARG A 587 -48.66 -34.00 -19.87
C ARG A 587 -48.95 -32.54 -19.51
#